data_AF-A0A956VXH6-F1
#
_entry.id   AF-A0A956VXH6-F1
#
_cell.length_a   1.000
_cell.length_b   1.000
_cell.length_c   1.000
_cell.angle_alpha   90.00
_cell.angle_beta   90.00
_cell.angle_gamma   90.00
#
_symmetry.space_group_name_H-M   'P 1'
#
loop_
_entity.id
_entity.type
_entity.pdbx_description
1 polymer ?
#
loop_
_entity_poly.entity_id
_entity_poly.type
_entity_poly.pdbx_seq_one_letter_code
_entity_poly.pdbx_strand_id
1 'polypeptide(L)'
;ILNASPDSFSGDGLIDPDEALRRAEAMVAAGADMLDIGAESTRPDFDAVDVDQEWERLQLVLGPIRRAFDLPISVDTSKAEV
;
A
#
# COMPACT_ATOMS: atom_id res chain seq x y z
N ILE A 1 -3.87 1.84 7.68
CA ILE A 1 -3.68 2.36 6.32
C ILE A 1 -2.19 2.27 6.00
N LEU A 2 -1.85 1.68 4.86
CA LEU A 2 -0.50 1.49 4.36
C LEU A 2 -0.42 2.10 2.95
N ASN A 3 0.37 3.16 2.80
CA ASN A 3 0.52 3.83 1.51
C ASN A 3 1.78 3.30 0.81
N ALA A 4 1.60 2.60 -0.30
CA ALA A 4 2.65 2.10 -1.19
C ALA A 4 2.92 3.07 -2.35
N SER A 5 3.04 4.36 -2.04
CA SER A 5 3.34 5.41 -3.02
C SER A 5 4.64 6.14 -2.66
N PRO A 6 5.41 6.61 -3.67
CA PRO A 6 6.68 7.27 -3.43
C PRO A 6 6.55 8.63 -2.72
N ASP A 7 5.38 9.28 -2.82
CA ASP A 7 5.12 10.62 -2.24
C ASP A 7 4.70 10.59 -0.76
N SER A 8 4.81 9.44 -0.11
CA SER A 8 4.61 9.26 1.32
C SER A 8 5.74 9.97 2.12
N PHE A 9 5.57 11.26 2.44
CA PHE A 9 6.22 12.18 3.44
C PHE A 9 7.69 12.01 3.91
N SER A 10 8.42 10.95 3.59
CA SER A 10 9.72 10.58 4.11
C SER A 10 10.84 10.57 3.06
N GLY A 11 10.57 10.86 1.79
CA GLY A 11 11.61 11.03 0.75
C GLY A 11 12.26 9.74 0.22
N ASP A 12 11.82 8.59 0.74
CA ASP A 12 12.26 7.26 0.32
C ASP A 12 11.03 6.53 -0.21
N GLY A 13 10.90 6.45 -1.54
CA GLY A 13 9.69 5.90 -2.13
C GLY A 13 9.47 4.45 -1.70
N LEU A 14 8.27 4.13 -1.21
CA LEU A 14 7.83 2.82 -0.73
C LEU A 14 7.69 1.79 -1.86
N ILE A 15 8.82 1.48 -2.51
CA ILE A 15 9.05 0.34 -3.41
C ILE A 15 9.93 -0.70 -2.70
N ASP A 16 9.95 -0.70 -1.36
CA ASP A 16 10.55 -1.79 -0.59
C ASP A 16 9.43 -2.66 0.01
N PRO A 17 9.14 -3.83 -0.60
CA PRO A 17 8.21 -4.80 -0.04
C PRO A 17 8.51 -5.17 1.41
N ASP A 18 9.78 -5.14 1.82
CA ASP A 18 10.18 -5.50 3.19
C ASP A 18 9.76 -4.41 4.18
N GLU A 19 9.82 -3.13 3.80
CA GLU A 19 9.34 -2.03 4.64
C GLU A 19 7.81 -2.04 4.75
N ALA A 20 7.11 -2.28 3.64
CA ALA A 20 5.66 -2.46 3.66
C ALA A 20 5.26 -3.61 4.60
N LEU A 21 6.00 -4.73 4.54
CA LEU A 21 5.77 -5.87 5.40
C LEU A 21 6.01 -5.56 6.88
N ARG A 22 7.11 -4.87 7.22
CA ARG A 22 7.40 -4.42 8.61
C ARG A 22 6.31 -3.50 9.15
N ARG A 23 5.81 -2.58 8.34
CA ARG A 23 4.72 -1.67 8.75
C ARG A 23 3.41 -2.44 8.97
N ALA A 24 3.08 -3.36 8.07
CA ALA A 24 1.93 -4.24 8.23
C ALA A 24 2.05 -5.09 9.52
N GLU A 25 3.23 -5.62 9.82
CA GLU A 25 3.50 -6.36 11.06
C GLU A 25 3.25 -5.51 12.31
N ALA A 26 3.76 -4.26 12.32
CA ALA A 26 3.54 -3.34 13.41
C ALA A 26 2.05 -2.99 13.60
N MET A 27 1.30 -2.83 12.51
CA MET A 27 -0.14 -2.57 12.56
C MET A 27 -0.91 -3.77 13.11
N VAL A 28 -0.58 -5.00 12.68
CA VAL A 28 -1.18 -6.22 13.21
C VAL A 28 -0.87 -6.39 14.69
N ALA A 29 0.38 -6.16 15.11
CA ALA A 29 0.80 -6.21 16.50
C ALA A 29 0.10 -5.15 17.37
N ALA A 30 -0.25 -4.01 16.80
CA ALA A 30 -1.03 -2.96 17.45
C ALA A 30 -2.55 -3.28 17.52
N GLY A 31 -2.99 -4.40 16.95
CA GLY A 31 -4.39 -4.84 16.99
C GLY A 31 -5.25 -4.29 15.85
N ALA A 32 -4.66 -4.03 14.68
CA ALA A 32 -5.46 -3.72 13.49
C ALA A 32 -6.38 -4.92 13.13
N ASP A 33 -7.63 -4.64 12.77
CA ASP A 33 -8.58 -5.67 12.30
C ASP A 33 -8.51 -5.87 10.78
N MET A 34 -7.96 -4.90 10.05
CA MET A 34 -7.85 -4.90 8.59
C MET A 34 -6.65 -4.08 8.14
N LEU A 35 -6.06 -4.47 7.01
CA LEU A 35 -5.04 -3.68 6.31
C LEU A 35 -5.66 -3.00 5.10
N ASP A 36 -5.63 -1.68 5.08
CA ASP A 36 -6.10 -0.86 3.96
C ASP A 36 -4.89 -0.29 3.21
N ILE A 37 -4.74 -0.64 1.93
CA ILE A 37 -3.52 -0.44 1.16
C ILE A 37 -3.81 0.36 -0.11
N GLY A 38 -3.18 1.52 -0.26
CA GLY A 38 -3.28 2.36 -1.46
C GLY A 38 -1.90 2.63 -2.07
N ALA A 39 -1.81 2.72 -3.40
CA ALA A 39 -0.55 2.99 -4.11
C ALA A 39 -0.53 4.34 -4.86
N GLU A 40 -1.64 5.07 -4.78
CA GLU A 40 -1.80 6.42 -5.28
C GLU A 40 -1.91 7.40 -4.10
N SER A 41 -1.26 8.57 -4.23
CA SER A 41 -1.39 9.62 -3.22
C SER A 41 -2.75 10.30 -3.38
N THR A 42 -3.46 10.58 -2.29
CA THR A 42 -4.70 11.38 -2.32
C THR A 42 -4.49 12.81 -1.80
N ARG A 43 -3.24 13.25 -1.70
CA ARG A 43 -2.89 14.60 -1.21
C ARG A 43 -3.20 15.67 -2.27
N PRO A 44 -3.48 16.92 -1.87
CA PRO A 44 -3.58 18.02 -2.84
C PRO A 44 -2.32 18.12 -3.72
N ASP A 45 -2.51 18.41 -5.01
CA ASP A 45 -1.44 18.62 -6.01
C ASP A 45 -0.56 17.40 -6.35
N PHE A 46 -1.06 16.17 -6.14
CA PHE A 46 -0.36 14.95 -6.60
C PHE A 46 -0.52 14.71 -8.11
N ASP A 47 0.50 14.12 -8.72
CA ASP A 47 0.41 13.60 -10.08
C ASP A 47 -0.33 12.25 -10.05
N ALA A 48 -1.48 12.19 -10.72
CA ALA A 48 -2.22 10.95 -10.88
C ALA A 48 -1.36 9.92 -11.63
N VAL A 49 -1.37 8.69 -11.15
CA VAL A 49 -0.67 7.58 -11.79
C VAL A 49 -1.64 6.84 -12.69
N ASP A 50 -1.16 6.26 -13.79
CA ASP A 50 -1.99 5.39 -14.60
C ASP A 50 -2.30 4.05 -13.91
N VAL A 51 -3.27 3.31 -14.46
CA VAL A 51 -3.72 2.01 -13.91
C VAL A 51 -2.56 1.02 -13.78
N ASP A 52 -1.74 0.92 -14.82
CA ASP A 52 -0.63 -0.04 -14.86
C ASP A 52 0.41 0.27 -13.78
N GLN A 53 0.75 1.55 -13.59
CA GLN A 53 1.69 2.00 -12.57
C GLN A 53 1.14 1.80 -11.15
N GLU A 54 -0.15 2.06 -10.92
CA GLU A 54 -0.77 1.79 -9.62
C GLU A 54 -0.76 0.30 -9.29
N TRP A 55 -1.15 -0.54 -10.25
CA TRP A 55 -1.13 -1.99 -10.11
C TRP A 55 0.30 -2.52 -9.89
N GLU A 56 1.29 -2.00 -10.61
CA GLU A 56 2.69 -2.36 -10.45
C GLU A 56 3.20 -2.14 -9.03
N ARG A 57 2.76 -1.07 -8.38
CA ARG A 57 3.10 -0.78 -6.99
C ARG A 57 2.35 -1.69 -6.01
N LEU A 58 1.04 -1.87 -6.21
CA LEU A 58 0.21 -2.72 -5.36
C LEU A 58 0.67 -4.18 -5.37
N GLN A 59 0.96 -4.75 -6.55
CA GLN A 59 1.33 -6.17 -6.66
C GLN A 59 2.61 -6.53 -5.90
N LEU A 60 3.54 -5.58 -5.75
CA LEU A 60 4.79 -5.78 -5.01
C LEU A 60 4.56 -6.00 -3.52
N VAL A 61 3.52 -5.37 -2.94
CA VAL A 61 3.24 -5.41 -1.50
C VAL A 61 2.13 -6.38 -1.14
N LEU A 62 1.11 -6.52 -1.98
CA LEU A 62 -0.06 -7.37 -1.69
C LEU A 62 0.33 -8.84 -1.50
N GLY A 63 1.21 -9.36 -2.35
CA GLY A 63 1.63 -10.77 -2.31
C GLY A 63 2.31 -11.15 -0.98
N PRO A 64 3.39 -10.46 -0.57
CA PRO A 64 4.04 -10.71 0.72
C PRO A 64 3.11 -10.52 1.92
N ILE A 65 2.33 -9.43 1.94
CA ILE A 65 1.41 -9.13 3.05
C ILE A 65 0.33 -10.21 3.18
N ARG A 66 -0.28 -10.64 2.08
CA ARG A 66 -1.32 -11.68 2.08
C ARG A 66 -0.80 -13.04 2.57
N ARG A 67 0.49 -13.33 2.34
CA ARG A 67 1.14 -14.56 2.84
C ARG A 67 1.51 -14.48 4.32
N ALA A 68 1.82 -13.29 4.82
CA ALA A 68 2.29 -13.08 6.19
C ALA A 68 1.16 -12.95 7.21
N PHE A 69 -0.01 -12.41 6.81
CA PHE A 69 -1.11 -12.12 7.71
C PHE A 69 -2.44 -12.70 7.22
N ASP A 70 -3.30 -13.08 8.16
CA ASP A 70 -4.65 -13.60 7.88
C ASP A 70 -5.75 -12.54 8.08
N LEU A 71 -5.38 -11.26 8.10
CA LEU A 71 -6.32 -10.16 8.17
C LEU A 71 -6.93 -9.88 6.79
N PRO A 72 -8.18 -9.39 6.73
CA PRO A 72 -8.73 -8.81 5.52
C PRO A 72 -7.82 -7.71 4.97
N ILE A 73 -7.74 -7.64 3.64
CA ILE A 73 -7.02 -6.59 2.92
C ILE A 73 -8.05 -5.81 2.10
N SER A 74 -8.09 -4.50 2.31
CA SER A 74 -8.78 -3.53 1.47
C SER A 74 -7.76 -2.88 0.53
N VAL A 75 -8.16 -2.65 -0.72
CA VAL A 75 -7.37 -1.90 -1.70
C VAL A 75 -8.02 -0.53 -1.85
N ASP A 76 -7.30 0.52 -1.47
CA ASP A 76 -7.71 1.91 -1.61
C ASP A 76 -7.35 2.41 -3.02
N THR A 77 -8.29 2.25 -3.93
CA THR A 77 -8.18 2.72 -5.32
C THR A 77 -9.52 3.32 -5.78
N SER A 78 -9.43 4.28 -6.70
CA SER A 78 -10.58 4.85 -7.39
C SER A 78 -10.75 4.33 -8.82
N LYS A 79 -9.79 3.53 -9.30
CA LYS A 79 -9.74 3.02 -10.67
C LYS A 79 -10.35 1.63 -10.71
N ALA A 80 -11.39 1.43 -11.52
CA ALA A 80 -12.15 0.17 -11.53
C ALA A 80 -11.34 -1.02 -12.07
N GLU A 81 -10.30 -0.74 -12.85
CA GLU A 81 -9.39 -1.72 -13.44
C GLU A 81 -8.30 -2.22 -12.48
N VAL A 82 -8.10 -1.53 -11.34
CA VAL A 82 -7.15 -1.88 -10.27
C VAL A 82 -7.85 -2.76 -9.22
#